data_AF-A0A7N0TH81-F1
#
_entry.id   AF-A0A7N0TH81-F1
#
_cell.length_a   1.000
_cell.length_b   1.000
_cell.length_c   1.000
_cell.angle_alpha   90.00
_cell.angle_beta   90.00
_cell.angle_gamma   90.00
#
_symmetry.space_group_name_H-M   'P 1'
#
loop_
_entity.id
_entity.type
_entity.pdbx_description
1 polymer ?
#
loop_
_entity_poly.entity_id
_entity_poly.type
_entity_poly.pdbx_seq_one_letter_code
_entity_poly.pdbx_strand_id
1 'polypeptide(L)'
;MIQAERILLEHALMDPLNERFVFLSDSCIPLYNFSYTYKYIFSTPTSFVDSFADTKEGRYNPKMDPVIPVDNWRKGSQWVILTRKHAQVVVKDRTVFPMFQQHCRRKSLPEFWREKPIIGDTSKQHNCITDEHYVQTLLAQEGLEGEITRRSLTHTSWDLKVNREWERRGWHPLTYKYSDATPELIQSIKGIDNIYYETEGRREWCTSKGKPAPCFLFARKFTKPAALRLFNMSAKGLPRPDE
;
A
#
# COMPACT_ATOMS: atom_id res chain seq x y z
N MET A 1 -2.98 13.46 0.30
CA MET A 1 -2.61 12.24 -0.43
C MET A 1 -3.72 11.83 -1.37
N ILE A 2 -4.88 11.36 -0.86
CA ILE A 2 -6.03 10.90 -1.67
C ILE A 2 -6.42 11.85 -2.81
N GLN A 3 -6.53 13.16 -2.55
CA GLN A 3 -6.86 14.13 -3.60
C GLN A 3 -5.89 14.07 -4.79
N ALA A 4 -4.59 13.94 -4.52
CA ALA A 4 -3.57 13.85 -5.56
C ALA A 4 -3.69 12.53 -6.32
N GLU A 5 -3.90 11.41 -5.62
CA GLU A 5 -4.13 10.09 -6.23
C GLU A 5 -5.36 10.10 -7.15
N ARG A 6 -6.46 10.72 -6.72
CA ARG A 6 -7.68 10.88 -7.53
C ARG A 6 -7.43 11.71 -8.79
N ILE A 7 -6.70 12.81 -8.68
CA ILE A 7 -6.33 13.65 -9.85
C ILE A 7 -5.46 12.85 -10.82
N LEU A 8 -4.47 12.10 -10.32
CA LEU A 8 -3.60 11.26 -11.16
C LEU A 8 -4.41 10.17 -11.89
N LEU A 9 -5.35 9.52 -11.21
CA LEU A 9 -6.24 8.53 -11.82
C LEU A 9 -7.15 9.17 -12.87
N GLU A 10 -7.74 10.33 -12.59
CA GLU A 10 -8.60 11.05 -13.53
C GLU A 10 -7.85 11.35 -14.83
N HIS A 11 -6.62 11.83 -14.74
CA HIS A 11 -5.80 12.12 -15.92
C HIS A 11 -5.41 10.84 -16.67
N ALA A 12 -5.01 9.79 -15.95
CA ALA A 12 -4.65 8.52 -16.56
C ALA A 12 -5.86 7.83 -17.25
N LEU A 13 -7.08 8.04 -16.75
CA LEU A 13 -8.31 7.50 -17.33
C LEU A 13 -8.71 8.17 -18.65
N MET A 14 -8.18 9.35 -18.97
CA MET A 14 -8.43 10.02 -20.25
C MET A 14 -7.96 9.19 -21.44
N ASP A 15 -6.89 8.40 -21.28
CA ASP A 15 -6.47 7.42 -22.27
C ASP A 15 -7.37 6.17 -22.17
N PRO A 16 -8.12 5.82 -23.24
CA PRO A 16 -8.98 4.64 -23.23
C PRO A 16 -8.19 3.32 -23.20
N LEU A 17 -6.89 3.31 -23.53
CA LEU A 17 -6.04 2.12 -23.54
C LEU A 17 -5.49 1.76 -22.15
N ASN A 18 -5.63 2.65 -21.16
CA ASN A 18 -5.20 2.39 -19.79
C ASN A 18 -6.19 1.47 -19.06
N GLU A 19 -5.77 0.21 -18.85
CA GLU A 19 -6.59 -0.85 -18.24
C GLU A 19 -6.22 -1.21 -16.79
N ARG A 20 -5.00 -0.84 -16.35
CA ARG A 20 -4.47 -1.13 -15.02
C ARG A 20 -3.73 0.11 -14.49
N PHE A 21 -3.99 0.47 -13.25
CA PHE A 21 -3.49 1.67 -12.60
C PHE A 21 -2.70 1.25 -11.36
N VAL A 22 -1.39 1.50 -11.35
CA VAL A 22 -0.46 1.06 -10.30
C VAL A 22 0.02 2.29 -9.53
N PHE A 23 -0.15 2.30 -8.21
CA PHE A 23 0.45 3.33 -7.37
C PHE A 23 1.87 2.93 -6.95
N LEU A 24 2.82 3.84 -7.18
CA LEU A 24 4.24 3.69 -6.82
C LEU A 24 4.79 5.04 -6.32
N SER A 25 5.91 4.99 -5.61
CA SER A 25 6.68 6.17 -5.21
C SER A 25 8.10 6.14 -5.78
N ASP A 26 8.78 7.27 -5.65
CA ASP A 26 10.22 7.47 -5.91
C ASP A 26 11.17 6.48 -5.21
N SER A 27 10.65 5.75 -4.24
CA SER A 27 11.37 4.86 -3.33
C SER A 27 10.89 3.41 -3.46
N CYS A 28 10.10 3.12 -4.48
CA CYS A 28 9.76 1.78 -4.94
C CYS A 28 10.77 1.29 -5.97
N ILE A 29 11.08 0.00 -5.95
CA ILE A 29 11.86 -0.68 -7.00
C ILE A 29 11.04 -1.82 -7.60
N PRO A 30 11.20 -2.12 -8.90
CA PRO A 30 10.67 -3.35 -9.48
C PRO A 30 11.51 -4.55 -9.04
N LEU A 31 10.85 -5.67 -8.73
CA LEU A 31 11.53 -6.93 -8.43
C LEU A 31 11.76 -7.77 -9.69
N TYR A 32 10.92 -7.59 -10.71
CA TYR A 32 10.95 -8.36 -11.96
C TYR A 32 10.95 -7.43 -13.17
N ASN A 33 11.28 -7.98 -14.33
CA ASN A 33 11.19 -7.24 -15.59
C ASN A 33 9.73 -6.90 -15.94
N PHE A 34 9.56 -5.94 -16.84
CA PHE A 34 8.24 -5.46 -17.24
C PHE A 34 7.34 -6.56 -17.81
N SER A 35 7.88 -7.49 -18.61
CA SER A 35 7.08 -8.56 -19.24
C SER A 35 6.44 -9.47 -18.18
N TYR A 36 7.21 -9.87 -17.15
CA TYR A 36 6.70 -10.67 -16.05
C TYR A 36 5.65 -9.89 -15.25
N THR A 37 5.97 -8.65 -14.85
CA THR A 37 5.08 -7.79 -14.08
C THR A 37 3.74 -7.56 -14.81
N TYR A 38 3.79 -7.26 -16.10
CA TYR A 38 2.61 -7.09 -16.95
C TYR A 38 1.78 -8.38 -16.99
N LYS A 39 2.40 -9.52 -17.34
CA LYS A 39 1.69 -10.81 -17.40
C LYS A 39 1.07 -11.21 -16.07
N TYR A 40 1.70 -10.87 -14.95
CA TYR A 40 1.20 -11.14 -13.61
C TYR A 40 -0.03 -10.27 -13.30
N ILE A 41 0.08 -8.94 -13.47
CA ILE A 41 -1.03 -8.01 -13.17
C ILE A 41 -2.25 -8.32 -14.04
N PHE A 42 -2.04 -8.72 -15.29
CA PHE A 42 -3.11 -9.10 -16.23
C PHE A 42 -3.52 -10.58 -16.13
N SER A 43 -2.99 -11.34 -15.16
CA SER A 43 -3.36 -12.75 -14.98
C SER A 43 -4.73 -12.95 -14.33
N THR A 44 -5.34 -11.89 -13.81
CA THR A 44 -6.63 -11.89 -13.13
C THR A 44 -7.48 -10.69 -13.58
N PRO A 45 -8.82 -10.80 -13.61
CA PRO A 45 -9.71 -9.66 -13.82
C PRO A 45 -9.83 -8.76 -12.58
N THR A 46 -9.34 -9.19 -11.41
CA THR A 46 -9.48 -8.45 -10.14
C THR A 46 -8.47 -7.32 -9.98
N SER A 47 -8.79 -6.36 -9.11
CA SER A 47 -7.79 -5.42 -8.58
C SER A 47 -6.97 -6.07 -7.46
N PHE A 48 -5.73 -5.61 -7.25
CA PHE A 48 -4.95 -5.97 -6.05
C PHE A 48 -5.06 -4.84 -5.03
N VAL A 49 -5.94 -5.04 -4.07
CA VAL A 49 -6.20 -4.08 -2.99
C VAL A 49 -6.09 -4.84 -1.69
N ASP A 50 -5.06 -4.52 -0.92
CA ASP A 50 -4.99 -5.01 0.44
C ASP A 50 -6.16 -4.45 1.24
N SER A 51 -6.97 -5.31 1.86
CA SER A 51 -8.20 -4.90 2.56
C SER A 51 -8.53 -5.89 3.67
N PHE A 52 -8.68 -5.40 4.90
CA PHE A 52 -9.06 -6.15 6.10
C PHE A 52 -9.77 -5.23 7.12
N ALA A 53 -10.48 -5.82 8.07
CA ALA A 53 -11.12 -5.06 9.15
C ALA A 53 -10.06 -4.43 10.08
N ASP A 54 -10.16 -3.13 10.38
CA ASP A 54 -9.27 -2.50 11.35
C ASP A 54 -9.81 -2.69 12.77
N THR A 55 -9.07 -3.47 13.57
CA THR A 55 -9.40 -3.72 14.98
C THR A 55 -8.81 -2.68 15.93
N LYS A 56 -8.05 -1.69 15.43
CA LYS A 56 -7.44 -0.66 16.28
C LYS A 56 -8.42 0.44 16.65
N GLU A 57 -8.59 0.63 17.95
CA GLU A 57 -9.41 1.71 18.49
C GLU A 57 -8.91 3.11 18.08
N GLY A 58 -9.85 4.04 17.90
CA GLY A 58 -9.57 5.47 17.71
C GLY A 58 -9.25 5.91 16.27
N ARG A 59 -9.19 5.01 15.30
CA ARG A 59 -9.00 5.35 13.87
C ARG A 59 -10.30 5.70 13.15
N TYR A 60 -11.33 4.90 13.35
CA TYR A 60 -12.68 5.22 12.87
C TYR A 60 -13.26 6.37 13.70
N ASN A 61 -13.92 7.32 13.02
CA ASN A 61 -14.64 8.42 13.64
C ASN A 61 -16.15 8.13 13.60
N PRO A 62 -16.83 7.95 14.75
CA PRO A 62 -18.26 7.64 14.80
C PRO A 62 -19.17 8.66 14.09
N LYS A 63 -18.71 9.89 13.85
CA LYS A 63 -19.46 10.89 13.09
C LYS A 63 -19.56 10.60 11.59
N MET A 64 -18.82 9.59 11.11
CA MET A 64 -18.97 9.13 9.73
C MET A 64 -20.19 8.26 9.54
N ASP A 65 -20.74 7.69 10.62
CA ASP A 65 -22.01 6.97 10.61
C ASP A 65 -23.21 7.93 10.41
N PRO A 66 -24.26 7.55 9.65
CA PRO A 66 -24.45 6.29 8.93
C PRO A 66 -23.88 6.30 7.51
N VAL A 67 -23.22 7.39 7.07
CA VAL A 67 -22.75 7.53 5.68
C VAL A 67 -21.66 6.52 5.36
N ILE A 68 -20.69 6.33 6.26
CA ILE A 68 -19.70 5.24 6.22
C ILE A 68 -19.91 4.43 7.50
N PRO A 69 -20.71 3.37 7.46
CA PRO A 69 -20.89 2.46 8.59
C PRO A 69 -19.55 1.85 9.01
N VAL A 70 -19.39 1.57 10.30
CA VAL A 70 -18.16 0.95 10.82
C VAL A 70 -17.85 -0.40 10.16
N ASP A 71 -18.87 -1.14 9.73
CA ASP A 71 -18.69 -2.44 9.06
C ASP A 71 -18.01 -2.32 7.69
N ASN A 72 -18.17 -1.17 7.04
CA ASN A 72 -17.53 -0.85 5.76
C ASN A 72 -16.16 -0.20 5.96
N TRP A 73 -15.75 0.09 7.21
CA TRP A 73 -14.43 0.61 7.52
C TRP A 73 -13.37 -0.47 7.29
N ARG A 74 -12.59 -0.30 6.23
CA ARG A 74 -11.52 -1.22 5.86
C ARG A 74 -10.17 -0.54 5.87
N LYS A 75 -9.14 -1.33 6.21
CA LYS A 75 -7.74 -0.95 6.19
C LYS A 75 -6.96 -1.79 5.18
N GLY A 76 -5.92 -1.20 4.60
CA GLY A 76 -4.85 -1.93 3.96
C GLY A 76 -3.72 -1.03 3.49
N SER A 77 -2.84 -1.59 2.67
CA SER A 77 -1.78 -0.85 2.00
C SER A 77 -2.31 0.26 1.09
N GLN A 78 -1.68 1.44 1.14
CA GLN A 78 -1.87 2.52 0.15
C GLN A 78 -1.50 2.07 -1.28
N TRP A 79 -0.57 1.10 -1.41
CA TRP A 79 -0.02 0.67 -2.70
C TRP A 79 -0.95 -0.34 -3.38
N VAL A 80 -1.95 0.20 -4.08
CA VAL A 80 -2.97 -0.58 -4.80
C VAL A 80 -2.66 -0.71 -6.28
N ILE A 81 -3.25 -1.75 -6.90
CA ILE A 81 -3.34 -1.89 -8.36
C ILE A 81 -4.80 -2.02 -8.73
N LEU A 82 -5.31 -1.03 -9.45
CA LEU A 82 -6.72 -0.95 -9.83
C LEU A 82 -6.94 -1.37 -11.27
N THR A 83 -8.05 -2.06 -11.52
CA THR A 83 -8.66 -2.15 -12.85
C THR A 83 -9.22 -0.79 -13.26
N ARG A 84 -9.46 -0.60 -14.56
CA ARG A 84 -10.13 0.61 -15.07
C ARG A 84 -11.48 0.86 -14.40
N LYS A 85 -12.28 -0.18 -14.18
CA LYS A 85 -13.56 -0.11 -13.45
C LYS A 85 -13.37 0.50 -12.06
N HIS A 86 -12.45 -0.04 -11.26
CA HIS A 86 -12.22 0.46 -9.89
C HIS A 86 -11.57 1.84 -9.86
N ALA A 87 -10.69 2.18 -10.81
CA ALA A 87 -10.16 3.54 -10.94
C ALA A 87 -11.28 4.57 -11.20
N GLN A 88 -12.27 4.23 -12.04
CA GLN A 88 -13.42 5.09 -12.28
C GLN A 88 -14.27 5.28 -11.02
N VAL A 89 -14.48 4.22 -10.23
CA VAL A 89 -15.17 4.32 -8.92
C VAL A 89 -14.46 5.33 -8.02
N VAL A 90 -13.14 5.22 -7.90
CA VAL A 90 -12.32 6.12 -7.07
C VAL A 90 -12.42 7.59 -7.50
N VAL A 91 -12.41 7.87 -8.81
CA VAL A 91 -12.50 9.24 -9.33
C VAL A 91 -13.92 9.81 -9.19
N LYS A 92 -14.94 8.98 -9.41
CA LYS A 92 -16.35 9.37 -9.35
C LYS A 92 -16.90 9.49 -7.94
N ASP A 93 -16.21 9.00 -6.92
CA ASP A 93 -16.66 9.04 -5.53
C ASP A 93 -17.05 10.47 -5.08
N ARG A 94 -18.26 10.60 -4.52
CA ARG A 94 -18.80 11.84 -3.95
C ARG A 94 -19.25 11.67 -2.50
N THR A 95 -18.98 10.53 -1.87
CA THR A 95 -19.51 10.17 -0.55
C THR A 95 -18.37 9.94 0.43
N VAL A 96 -17.49 8.98 0.13
CA VAL A 96 -16.47 8.51 1.07
C VAL A 96 -15.39 9.57 1.26
N PHE A 97 -14.80 10.09 0.18
CA PHE A 97 -13.73 11.08 0.27
C PHE A 97 -14.16 12.39 0.97
N PRO A 98 -15.32 12.99 0.69
CA PRO A 98 -15.79 14.15 1.46
C PRO A 98 -15.95 13.85 2.96
N MET A 99 -16.45 12.68 3.34
CA MET A 99 -16.56 12.28 4.74
C MET A 99 -15.18 12.16 5.40
N PHE A 100 -14.21 11.57 4.72
CA PHE A 100 -12.81 11.58 5.15
C PHE A 100 -12.28 13.02 5.31
N GLN A 101 -12.52 13.92 4.35
CA GLN A 101 -12.08 15.32 4.46
C GLN A 101 -12.67 16.03 5.68
N GLN A 102 -13.94 15.76 5.99
CA GLN A 102 -14.64 16.39 7.09
C GLN A 102 -14.19 15.87 8.46
N HIS A 103 -14.05 14.54 8.59
CA HIS A 103 -13.94 13.88 9.90
C HIS A 103 -12.56 13.32 10.22
N CYS A 104 -11.71 13.11 9.22
CA CYS A 104 -10.36 12.58 9.38
C CYS A 104 -9.32 13.69 9.32
N ARG A 105 -9.26 14.51 10.38
CA ARG A 105 -8.26 15.55 10.53
C ARG A 105 -7.05 15.01 11.27
N ARG A 106 -5.86 15.26 10.73
CA ARG A 106 -4.59 14.81 11.31
C ARG A 106 -4.43 15.41 12.71
N LYS A 107 -4.28 14.56 13.74
CA LYS A 107 -3.65 14.97 15.00
C LYS A 107 -2.25 15.48 14.64
N SER A 108 -1.87 16.67 15.09
CA SER A 108 -0.48 17.13 15.02
C SER A 108 0.40 16.04 15.65
N LEU A 109 1.29 15.46 14.86
CA LEU A 109 2.20 14.42 15.32
C LEU A 109 3.22 15.02 16.30
N PRO A 110 3.71 14.26 17.30
CA PRO A 110 4.69 14.76 18.25
C PRO A 110 6.01 15.25 17.64
N GLU A 111 6.36 14.85 16.42
CA GLU A 111 7.60 15.27 15.77
C GLU A 111 7.59 16.73 15.28
N PHE A 112 6.45 17.43 15.33
CA PHE A 112 6.28 18.81 14.87
C PHE A 112 5.99 19.82 16.00
N TRP A 113 6.45 19.58 17.23
CA TRP A 113 6.28 20.50 18.38
C TRP A 113 7.23 21.73 18.38
N ARG A 114 7.49 22.36 17.23
CA ARG A 114 8.01 23.73 17.23
C ARG A 114 6.89 24.67 16.76
N GLU A 115 6.26 25.30 17.75
CA GLU A 115 5.91 26.74 17.81
C GLU A 115 4.51 27.13 18.31
N LYS A 116 3.55 26.21 18.54
CA LYS A 116 2.27 26.62 19.17
C LYS A 116 1.74 25.61 20.20
N PRO A 117 1.41 26.03 21.44
CA PRO A 117 0.66 25.20 22.37
C PRO A 117 -0.73 24.94 21.79
N ILE A 118 -1.16 23.68 21.75
CA ILE A 118 -2.52 23.34 21.37
C ILE A 118 -3.41 23.55 22.58
N ILE A 119 -4.14 24.66 22.59
CA ILE A 119 -5.24 24.91 23.52
C ILE A 119 -6.49 24.27 22.90
N GLY A 120 -6.86 23.07 23.34
CA GLY A 120 -8.08 22.38 22.92
C GLY A 120 -8.12 20.89 23.25
N ASP A 121 -9.34 20.39 23.51
CA ASP A 121 -9.63 18.98 23.78
C ASP A 121 -9.20 18.06 22.62
N THR A 122 -8.12 17.31 22.82
CA THR A 122 -7.52 16.40 21.83
C THR A 122 -8.21 15.04 21.74
N SER A 123 -9.23 14.78 22.58
CA SER A 123 -10.03 13.55 22.53
C SER A 123 -10.83 13.42 21.23
N LYS A 124 -11.07 14.53 20.53
CA LYS A 124 -11.93 14.62 19.33
C LYS A 124 -11.21 14.48 17.99
N GLN A 125 -9.88 14.36 17.98
CA GLN A 125 -9.12 14.18 16.73
C GLN A 125 -8.81 12.69 16.50
N HIS A 126 -9.35 12.12 15.42
CA HIS A 126 -9.13 10.73 15.02
C HIS A 126 -8.04 10.67 13.95
N ASN A 127 -6.96 9.93 14.21
CA ASN A 127 -5.94 9.70 13.21
C ASN A 127 -6.37 8.56 12.28
N CYS A 128 -7.19 8.88 11.29
CA CYS A 128 -7.76 7.89 10.39
C CYS A 128 -6.74 7.21 9.46
N ILE A 129 -5.57 7.82 9.22
CA ILE A 129 -4.58 7.33 8.22
C ILE A 129 -5.28 7.07 6.88
N THR A 130 -5.78 8.15 6.28
CA THR A 130 -6.81 8.07 5.24
C THR A 130 -6.34 7.37 3.97
N ASP A 131 -5.06 7.48 3.65
CA ASP A 131 -4.38 6.79 2.54
C ASP A 131 -4.30 5.25 2.71
N GLU A 132 -4.40 4.74 3.93
CA GLU A 132 -4.46 3.30 4.22
C GLU A 132 -5.91 2.77 4.39
N HIS A 133 -6.93 3.61 4.19
CA HIS A 133 -8.33 3.21 4.40
C HIS A 133 -9.26 3.57 3.25
N TYR A 134 -8.98 4.65 2.53
CA TYR A 134 -9.93 5.24 1.60
C TYR A 134 -10.36 4.29 0.47
N VAL A 135 -9.42 3.71 -0.27
CA VAL A 135 -9.74 2.85 -1.42
C VAL A 135 -10.47 1.59 -0.96
N GLN A 136 -10.00 0.98 0.13
CA GLN A 136 -10.59 -0.22 0.71
C GLN A 136 -12.02 0.03 1.18
N THR A 137 -12.22 1.11 1.95
CA THR A 137 -13.52 1.51 2.49
C THR A 137 -14.49 1.87 1.37
N LEU A 138 -14.04 2.59 0.34
CA LEU A 138 -14.87 2.90 -0.81
C LEU A 138 -15.32 1.66 -1.56
N LEU A 139 -14.42 0.71 -1.83
CA LEU A 139 -14.81 -0.54 -2.51
C LEU A 139 -15.74 -1.41 -1.64
N ALA A 140 -15.58 -1.40 -0.32
CA ALA A 140 -16.52 -2.06 0.59
C ALA A 140 -17.90 -1.40 0.57
N GLN A 141 -17.95 -0.07 0.63
CA GLN A 141 -19.19 0.71 0.56
C GLN A 141 -19.98 0.46 -0.74
N GLU A 142 -19.28 0.30 -1.86
CA GLU A 142 -19.87 0.02 -3.18
C GLU A 142 -20.19 -1.47 -3.40
N GLY A 143 -19.93 -2.35 -2.42
CA GLY A 143 -20.18 -3.79 -2.52
C GLY A 143 -19.21 -4.53 -3.47
N LEU A 144 -18.03 -3.98 -3.72
CA LEU A 144 -17.05 -4.47 -4.71
C LEU A 144 -15.93 -5.32 -4.09
N GLU A 145 -16.07 -5.76 -2.84
CA GLU A 145 -15.05 -6.59 -2.17
C GLU A 145 -14.86 -7.96 -2.85
N GLY A 146 -15.88 -8.46 -3.56
CA GLY A 146 -15.78 -9.69 -4.36
C GLY A 146 -14.92 -9.55 -5.62
N GLU A 147 -14.57 -8.33 -6.02
CA GLU A 147 -13.81 -8.04 -7.24
C GLU A 147 -12.33 -7.69 -6.97
N ILE A 148 -11.88 -7.86 -5.73
CA ILE A 148 -10.50 -7.60 -5.33
C ILE A 148 -9.79 -8.88 -4.89
N THR A 149 -8.52 -8.99 -5.25
CA THR A 149 -7.57 -9.87 -4.54
C THR A 149 -7.08 -9.10 -3.33
N ARG A 150 -7.40 -9.60 -2.13
CA ARG A 150 -7.21 -8.93 -0.82
C ARG A 150 -5.76 -8.91 -0.35
N ARG A 151 -4.87 -8.35 -1.18
CA ARG A 151 -3.44 -8.14 -0.93
C ARG A 151 -2.84 -7.07 -1.83
N SER A 152 -1.72 -6.50 -1.41
CA SER A 152 -0.88 -5.62 -2.25
C SER A 152 0.19 -6.43 -2.99
N LEU A 153 0.62 -5.94 -4.15
CA LEU A 153 1.80 -6.46 -4.87
C LEU A 153 3.09 -5.69 -4.52
N THR A 154 3.05 -4.77 -3.55
CA THR A 154 4.20 -3.97 -3.13
C THR A 154 4.64 -4.37 -1.72
N HIS A 155 5.82 -4.97 -1.61
CA HIS A 155 6.41 -5.36 -0.33
C HIS A 155 6.82 -4.13 0.49
N THR A 156 6.40 -4.10 1.76
CA THR A 156 6.86 -3.14 2.78
C THR A 156 7.40 -3.88 3.99
N SER A 157 8.66 -3.65 4.35
CA SER A 157 9.17 -4.16 5.62
C SER A 157 8.81 -3.22 6.78
N TRP A 158 8.22 -3.81 7.80
CA TRP A 158 8.00 -3.18 9.11
C TRP A 158 8.85 -3.84 10.19
N ASP A 159 9.73 -4.79 9.81
CA ASP A 159 10.47 -5.61 10.76
C ASP A 159 11.68 -4.84 11.32
N LEU A 160 11.67 -4.67 12.65
CA LEU A 160 12.60 -3.85 13.42
C LEU A 160 13.85 -4.62 13.85
N LYS A 161 13.94 -5.93 13.54
CA LYS A 161 15.04 -6.80 14.00
C LYS A 161 16.44 -6.39 13.49
N VAL A 162 16.54 -5.49 12.52
CA VAL A 162 17.82 -4.97 12.00
C VAL A 162 18.32 -3.76 12.81
N ASN A 163 17.49 -3.14 13.66
CA ASN A 163 17.94 -2.13 14.62
C ASN A 163 18.15 -2.78 16.00
N ARG A 164 19.39 -2.76 16.48
CA ARG A 164 19.77 -3.12 17.87
C ARG A 164 19.24 -2.12 18.92
N GLU A 165 18.32 -1.24 18.56
CA GLU A 165 17.72 -0.25 19.45
C GLU A 165 16.21 -0.42 19.44
N TRP A 166 15.66 -0.79 20.59
CA TRP A 166 14.26 -1.06 20.86
C TRP A 166 13.32 0.18 20.73
N GLU A 167 13.78 1.28 20.14
CA GLU A 167 13.18 2.60 20.37
C GLU A 167 12.26 3.15 19.27
N ARG A 168 12.07 2.50 18.12
CA ARG A 168 11.17 3.06 17.10
C ARG A 168 10.25 2.04 16.44
N ARG A 169 9.14 1.71 17.11
CA ARG A 169 7.89 1.34 16.42
C ARG A 169 7.40 2.56 15.62
N GLY A 170 8.06 2.84 14.51
CA GLY A 170 7.83 4.03 13.70
C GLY A 170 6.47 4.00 13.00
N TRP A 171 5.95 5.19 12.71
CA TRP A 171 4.76 5.40 11.86
C TRP A 171 5.00 5.07 10.37
N HIS A 172 6.21 4.64 10.04
CA HIS A 172 6.68 4.44 8.68
C HIS A 172 7.43 3.11 8.57
N PRO A 173 7.34 2.44 7.41
CA PRO A 173 8.10 1.22 7.15
C PRO A 173 9.61 1.49 7.11
N LEU A 174 10.39 0.43 7.28
CA LEU A 174 11.84 0.44 7.18
C LEU A 174 12.29 1.04 5.83
N THR A 175 13.32 1.88 5.88
CA THR A 175 13.98 2.41 4.68
C THR A 175 15.33 1.73 4.50
N TYR A 176 15.45 0.91 3.45
CA TYR A 176 16.69 0.24 3.05
C TYR A 176 17.72 1.26 2.56
N LYS A 177 18.87 1.29 3.23
CA LYS A 177 20.03 2.11 2.90
C LYS A 177 20.94 1.37 1.91
N TYR A 178 21.99 2.05 1.47
CA TYR A 178 22.96 1.48 0.52
C TYR A 178 23.46 0.11 0.96
N SER A 179 23.87 -0.05 2.23
CA SER A 179 24.38 -1.30 2.82
C SER A 179 23.39 -2.46 2.74
N ASP A 180 22.11 -2.16 2.95
CA ASP A 180 21.04 -3.15 3.09
C ASP A 180 20.60 -3.72 1.74
N ALA A 181 20.85 -2.97 0.66
CA ALA A 181 20.43 -3.30 -0.69
C ALA A 181 21.35 -4.37 -1.32
N THR A 182 21.17 -5.62 -0.90
CA THR A 182 21.94 -6.78 -1.38
C THR A 182 21.10 -7.72 -2.26
N PRO A 183 21.73 -8.56 -3.10
CA PRO A 183 21.02 -9.59 -3.86
C PRO A 183 20.22 -10.56 -2.99
N GLU A 184 20.75 -10.91 -1.80
CA GLU A 184 20.12 -11.82 -0.85
C GLU A 184 18.83 -11.22 -0.28
N LEU A 185 18.82 -9.90 -0.01
CA LEU A 185 17.59 -9.20 0.37
C LEU A 185 16.55 -9.27 -0.76
N ILE A 186 16.95 -9.05 -2.00
CA ILE A 186 16.00 -9.11 -3.13
C ILE A 186 15.48 -10.53 -3.32
N GLN A 187 16.34 -11.54 -3.18
CA GLN A 187 15.93 -12.94 -3.29
C GLN A 187 15.00 -13.36 -2.14
N SER A 188 15.23 -12.88 -0.92
CA SER A 188 14.34 -13.16 0.22
C SER A 188 12.96 -12.56 0.03
N ILE A 189 12.86 -11.31 -0.46
CA ILE A 189 11.57 -10.67 -0.78
C ILE A 189 10.86 -11.44 -1.91
N LYS A 190 11.59 -11.85 -2.96
CA LYS A 190 11.05 -12.65 -4.07
C LYS A 190 10.58 -14.04 -3.65
N GLY A 191 11.16 -14.60 -2.58
CA GLY A 191 10.80 -15.90 -2.04
C GLY A 191 9.51 -15.91 -1.23
N ILE A 192 8.90 -14.76 -0.96
CA ILE A 192 7.63 -14.69 -0.21
C ILE A 192 6.49 -15.15 -1.12
N ASP A 193 5.86 -16.27 -0.74
CA ASP A 193 4.77 -16.92 -1.47
C ASP A 193 3.42 -16.86 -0.73
N ASN A 194 3.40 -16.31 0.49
CA ASN A 194 2.17 -16.07 1.24
C ASN A 194 2.27 -14.84 2.16
N ILE A 195 1.10 -14.29 2.52
CA ILE A 195 0.96 -13.16 3.44
C ILE A 195 0.06 -13.57 4.59
N TYR A 196 0.48 -13.29 5.82
CA TYR A 196 -0.33 -13.56 7.02
C TYR A 196 -0.96 -12.26 7.56
N TYR A 197 -2.28 -12.26 7.65
CA TYR A 197 -3.09 -11.17 8.18
C TYR A 197 -3.48 -11.46 9.62
N GLU A 198 -2.66 -10.99 10.56
CA GLU A 198 -2.83 -11.25 11.99
C GLU A 198 -4.22 -10.88 12.52
N THR A 199 -4.79 -9.75 12.07
CA THR A 199 -6.10 -9.26 12.51
C THR A 199 -7.26 -10.17 12.11
N GLU A 200 -7.09 -10.98 11.07
CA GLU A 200 -8.13 -11.87 10.55
C GLU A 200 -7.78 -13.36 10.76
N GLY A 201 -6.59 -13.67 11.29
CA GLY A 201 -6.07 -15.03 11.30
C GLY A 201 -5.96 -15.67 9.90
N ARG A 202 -5.92 -14.85 8.84
CA ARG A 202 -6.01 -15.30 7.45
C ARG A 202 -4.62 -15.40 6.83
N ARG A 203 -4.36 -16.52 6.14
CA ARG A 203 -3.17 -16.68 5.30
C ARG A 203 -3.55 -16.64 3.83
N GLU A 204 -2.99 -15.68 3.11
CA GLU A 204 -3.19 -15.50 1.68
C GLU A 204 -2.02 -16.15 0.94
N TRP A 205 -2.27 -17.28 0.27
CA TRP A 205 -1.30 -17.93 -0.59
C TRP A 205 -1.32 -17.31 -1.98
N CYS A 206 -0.18 -16.79 -2.42
CA CYS A 206 -0.11 -16.02 -3.65
C CYS A 206 -0.08 -16.95 -4.86
N THR A 207 -0.99 -16.69 -5.80
CA THR A 207 -1.10 -17.44 -7.05
C THR A 207 -1.21 -16.50 -8.24
N SER A 208 -0.81 -17.00 -9.40
CA SER A 208 -1.05 -16.38 -10.70
C SER A 208 -1.48 -17.47 -11.67
N LYS A 209 -2.62 -17.27 -12.37
CA LYS A 209 -3.23 -18.28 -13.24
C LYS A 209 -3.41 -19.66 -12.58
N GLY A 210 -3.81 -19.67 -11.29
CA GLY A 210 -4.03 -20.89 -10.52
C GLY A 210 -2.77 -21.65 -10.09
N LYS A 211 -1.57 -21.11 -10.34
CA LYS A 211 -0.29 -21.71 -9.92
C LYS A 211 0.35 -20.90 -8.79
N PRO A 212 1.11 -21.52 -7.87
CA PRO A 212 1.89 -20.82 -6.87
C PRO A 212 2.78 -19.76 -7.52
N ALA A 213 2.81 -18.56 -6.95
CA ALA A 213 3.57 -17.44 -7.48
C ALA A 213 4.07 -16.52 -6.35
N PRO A 214 5.13 -15.74 -6.59
CA PRO A 214 5.59 -14.73 -5.63
C PRO A 214 4.48 -13.73 -5.29
N CYS A 215 4.45 -13.26 -4.04
CA CYS A 215 3.45 -12.29 -3.61
C CYS A 215 3.71 -10.88 -4.14
N PHE A 216 4.97 -10.47 -4.28
CA PHE A 216 5.30 -9.08 -4.52
C PHE A 216 5.97 -8.88 -5.88
N LEU A 217 5.55 -7.84 -6.61
CA LEU A 217 6.18 -7.41 -7.86
C LEU A 217 7.06 -6.17 -7.66
N PHE A 218 6.80 -5.41 -6.60
CA PHE A 218 7.53 -4.21 -6.22
C PHE A 218 7.98 -4.32 -4.76
N ALA A 219 9.00 -3.56 -4.39
CA ALA A 219 9.43 -3.43 -3.01
C ALA A 219 9.74 -1.98 -2.64
N ARG A 220 9.50 -1.63 -1.37
CA ARG A 220 9.78 -0.32 -0.78
C ARG A 220 10.14 -0.46 0.71
N LYS A 221 10.80 0.50 1.35
CA LYS A 221 11.25 1.81 0.84
C LYS A 221 12.76 1.81 0.63
N PHE A 222 13.24 2.12 -0.57
CA PHE A 222 14.67 2.19 -0.86
C PHE A 222 15.12 3.65 -0.96
N THR A 223 16.28 3.96 -0.38
CA THR A 223 16.94 5.25 -0.66
C THR A 223 17.46 5.28 -2.10
N LYS A 224 17.68 6.46 -2.68
CA LYS A 224 18.26 6.59 -4.03
C LYS A 224 19.60 5.84 -4.17
N PRO A 225 20.57 5.93 -3.23
CA PRO A 225 21.80 5.12 -3.29
C PRO A 225 21.53 3.62 -3.26
N ALA A 226 20.56 3.15 -2.45
CA ALA A 226 20.18 1.74 -2.37
C ALA A 226 19.63 1.22 -3.71
N ALA A 227 18.71 1.97 -4.33
CA ALA A 227 18.14 1.62 -5.63
C ALA A 227 19.22 1.59 -6.73
N LEU A 228 20.13 2.57 -6.75
CA LEU A 228 21.25 2.62 -7.70
C LEU A 228 22.22 1.46 -7.53
N ARG A 229 22.49 1.02 -6.29
CA ARG A 229 23.32 -0.16 -6.00
C ARG A 229 22.74 -1.40 -6.69
N LEU A 230 21.45 -1.66 -6.50
CA LEU A 230 20.75 -2.81 -7.08
C LEU A 230 20.68 -2.74 -8.61
N PHE A 231 20.45 -1.55 -9.16
CA PHE A 231 20.45 -1.32 -10.61
C PHE A 231 21.82 -1.66 -11.20
N ASN A 232 22.91 -1.15 -10.61
CA ASN A 232 24.26 -1.41 -11.09
C ASN A 232 24.67 -2.89 -10.97
N MET A 233 24.22 -3.59 -9.92
CA MET A 233 24.42 -5.04 -9.79
C MET A 233 23.70 -5.83 -10.89
N SER A 234 22.48 -5.41 -11.24
CA SER A 234 21.67 -6.07 -12.26
C SER A 234 22.22 -5.81 -13.68
N ALA A 235 22.68 -4.58 -13.94
CA ALA A 235 23.25 -4.19 -15.24
C ALA A 235 24.62 -4.81 -15.51
N LYS A 236 25.40 -5.10 -14.46
CA LYS A 236 26.73 -5.72 -14.58
C LYS A 236 26.70 -7.22 -14.80
N GLY A 237 25.52 -7.87 -14.83
CA GLY A 237 25.40 -9.31 -15.03
C GLY A 237 26.36 -10.06 -14.12
N LEU A 238 26.12 -10.03 -12.80
CA LEU A 238 26.91 -10.86 -11.87
C LEU A 238 26.91 -12.29 -12.42
N PRO A 239 28.09 -12.92 -12.56
CA PRO A 239 28.19 -14.27 -13.08
C PRO A 239 27.35 -15.19 -12.20
N ARG A 240 26.63 -16.11 -12.85
CA ARG A 240 25.97 -17.22 -12.15
C ARG A 240 27.07 -17.93 -11.35
N PRO A 241 26.95 -18.08 -10.03
CA PRO A 241 27.77 -19.04 -9.32
C PRO A 241 27.29 -20.41 -9.80
N ASP A 242 27.90 -20.91 -10.87
CA ASP A 242 27.89 -22.28 -11.43
C ASP A 242 28.15 -22.26 -12.95
N GLU A 243 29.27 -21.64 -13.36
CA GLU A 243 29.92 -21.86 -14.68
C GLU A 243 31.44 -21.80 -14.49
#